data_AF-A0A948VIS0-F1
#
_entry.id   AF-A0A948VIS0-F1
#
_cell.length_a   1.000
_cell.length_b   1.000
_cell.length_c   1.000
_cell.angle_alpha   90.00
_cell.angle_beta   90.00
_cell.angle_gamma   90.00
#
_symmetry.space_group_name_H-M   'P 1'
#
loop_
_entity.id
_entity.type
_entity.pdbx_description
1 polymer ?
#
loop_
_entity_poly.entity_id
_entity_poly.type
_entity_poly.pdbx_seq_one_letter_code
_entity_poly.pdbx_strand_id
1 'polypeptide(L)'
;MSTGILNAIWQKILYGNDIIRYISPDLDSDFAVAPTLFAGAHVILSIALQFISIHFLWHGLQEKNVKKILISGATALFLTLFHPYFIPLIGLIALITTAYPNFKELKKRLKLFLLFNLFLIPSSTYYLFLMRDSAFKTHHLQINQLPLAHPIFWIITLLPFIIAIIWMKLKKTQIINQNNYWAFVWLIAATICMLLPFPWTRKYTQALLPVLIITTLPFWLHFADTLLKQSKNFLKPLLLLGCFLPFLYLFQITLTIINHPKWKYMIYHPNTMIQAWDYIQSNSPSNSLILTDSLWTNIWLPAYTNRHVWVGHPHETPEYDQKINQFQEWLLTQDNNQFNSYLNVSKINYLITQDSFSEQAETLLDNHWHKAWQIDSTIIWQNTN
;
A
#
# COMPACT_ATOMS: atom_id res chain seq x y z
N MET A 1 11.59 -14.92 6.78
CA MET A 1 11.50 -14.82 8.25
C MET A 1 10.76 -13.54 8.57
N SER A 2 9.74 -13.60 9.43
CA SER A 2 9.02 -12.42 9.90
C SER A 2 9.83 -11.74 10.99
N THR A 3 9.93 -10.43 10.91
CA THR A 3 10.51 -9.60 11.97
C THR A 3 9.42 -8.94 12.81
N GLY A 4 8.15 -9.19 12.47
CA GLY A 4 6.99 -8.60 13.10
C GLY A 4 6.83 -8.91 14.57
N ILE A 5 7.29 -10.07 15.04
CA ILE A 5 7.33 -10.37 16.48
C ILE A 5 8.42 -9.54 17.18
N LEU A 6 9.60 -9.38 16.59
CA LEU A 6 10.63 -8.50 17.14
C LEU A 6 10.12 -7.07 17.20
N ASN A 7 9.42 -6.63 16.15
CA ASN A 7 8.73 -5.35 16.15
C ASN A 7 7.68 -5.28 17.26
N ALA A 8 6.81 -6.28 17.42
CA ALA A 8 5.78 -6.29 18.44
C ALA A 8 6.35 -6.20 19.86
N ILE A 9 7.43 -6.95 20.14
CA ILE A 9 8.14 -6.89 21.41
C ILE A 9 8.73 -5.49 21.62
N TRP A 10 9.41 -4.95 20.61
CA TRP A 10 9.98 -3.61 20.65
C TRP A 10 8.92 -2.53 20.92
N GLN A 11 7.80 -2.59 20.20
CA GLN A 11 6.67 -1.67 20.35
C GLN A 11 6.07 -1.76 21.74
N LYS A 12 5.90 -2.98 22.27
CA LYS A 12 5.40 -3.19 23.62
C LYS A 12 6.33 -2.59 24.69
N ILE A 13 7.64 -2.69 24.49
CA ILE A 13 8.64 -2.13 25.40
C ILE A 13 8.59 -0.60 25.40
N LEU A 14 8.50 0.04 24.22
CA LEU A 14 8.56 1.49 24.10
C LEU A 14 7.25 2.21 24.38
N TYR A 15 6.11 1.63 23.97
CA TYR A 15 4.82 2.32 23.93
C TYR A 15 3.72 1.60 24.72
N GLY A 16 4.08 0.54 25.46
CA GLY A 16 3.13 -0.22 26.26
C GLY A 16 2.11 -1.00 25.43
N ASN A 17 0.86 -1.05 25.89
CA ASN A 17 -0.19 -1.87 25.26
C ASN A 17 -0.96 -1.16 24.13
N ASP A 18 -0.50 0.01 23.65
CA ASP A 18 -1.16 0.72 22.54
C ASP A 18 -0.75 0.10 21.18
N ILE A 19 -1.23 -1.12 20.96
CA ILE A 19 -0.79 -2.07 19.92
C ILE A 19 -0.96 -1.54 18.47
N ILE A 20 -1.77 -0.50 18.25
CA ILE A 20 -2.13 -0.02 16.90
C ILE A 20 -1.25 1.13 16.41
N ARG A 21 -0.45 1.78 17.26
CA ARG A 21 0.35 2.93 16.82
C ARG A 21 1.37 2.60 15.74
N TYR A 22 1.83 1.34 15.65
CA TYR A 22 2.81 0.91 14.65
C TYR A 22 2.51 -0.50 14.16
N ILE A 23 1.93 -0.57 12.97
CA ILE A 23 1.71 -1.82 12.25
C ILE A 23 3.08 -2.44 11.92
N SER A 24 3.22 -3.76 12.07
CA SER A 24 4.47 -4.43 11.75
C SER A 24 4.89 -4.21 10.30
N PRO A 25 6.21 -4.16 10.00
CA PRO A 25 6.70 -4.18 8.63
C PRO A 25 6.18 -5.38 7.81
N ASP A 26 5.87 -6.51 8.44
CA ASP A 26 5.31 -7.68 7.74
C ASP A 26 3.83 -7.55 7.37
N LEU A 27 3.22 -6.42 7.72
CA LEU A 27 1.81 -6.08 7.52
C LEU A 27 1.65 -4.79 6.70
N ASP A 28 2.48 -3.80 6.98
CA ASP A 28 2.41 -2.45 6.40
C ASP A 28 3.69 -2.10 5.63
N SER A 29 4.29 -3.07 4.93
CA SER A 29 5.34 -2.75 3.96
C SER A 29 5.18 -3.56 2.70
N ASP A 30 5.78 -3.09 1.61
CA ASP A 30 5.83 -3.84 0.35
C ASP A 30 6.77 -5.08 0.44
N PHE A 31 7.34 -5.35 1.62
CA PHE A 31 8.04 -6.58 2.00
C PHE A 31 7.13 -7.61 2.70
N ALA A 32 5.86 -7.28 2.95
CA ALA A 32 4.90 -8.11 3.67
C ALA A 32 4.57 -9.39 2.88
N VAL A 33 5.11 -10.53 3.33
CA VAL A 33 4.91 -11.84 2.66
C VAL A 33 3.44 -12.27 2.70
N ALA A 34 2.84 -12.25 3.88
CA ALA A 34 1.52 -12.83 4.08
C ALA A 34 0.38 -12.01 3.43
N PRO A 35 0.33 -10.67 3.55
CA PRO A 35 -0.61 -9.84 2.79
C PRO A 35 -0.45 -9.98 1.28
N THR A 36 0.80 -10.02 0.78
CA THR A 36 1.06 -10.22 -0.65
C THR A 36 0.47 -11.53 -1.16
N LEU A 37 0.61 -12.62 -0.40
CA LEU A 37 0.10 -13.94 -0.78
C LEU A 37 -1.42 -14.07 -0.67
N PHE A 38 -2.07 -13.44 0.31
CA PHE A 38 -3.49 -13.64 0.58
C PHE A 38 -4.43 -12.61 -0.05
N ALA A 39 -4.00 -11.36 -0.23
CA ALA A 39 -4.90 -10.27 -0.58
C ALA A 39 -4.47 -9.47 -1.81
N GLY A 40 -3.31 -9.79 -2.39
CA GLY A 40 -2.66 -8.93 -3.38
C GLY A 40 -2.52 -9.54 -4.77
N ALA A 41 -3.59 -10.03 -5.43
CA ALA A 41 -3.48 -10.53 -6.81
C ALA A 41 -2.82 -9.48 -7.74
N HIS A 42 -3.19 -8.21 -7.55
CA HIS A 42 -2.56 -7.07 -8.20
C HIS A 42 -1.07 -6.93 -7.86
N VAL A 43 -0.69 -7.08 -6.58
CA VAL A 43 0.71 -7.00 -6.12
C VAL A 43 1.55 -8.14 -6.71
N ILE A 44 1.02 -9.38 -6.70
CA ILE A 44 1.68 -10.56 -7.28
C ILE A 44 1.93 -10.34 -8.77
N LEU A 45 0.92 -9.86 -9.51
CA LEU A 45 1.07 -9.54 -10.92
C LEU A 45 2.15 -8.48 -11.14
N SER A 46 2.15 -7.41 -10.35
CA SER A 46 3.15 -6.35 -10.43
C SER A 46 4.57 -6.84 -10.12
N ILE A 47 4.74 -7.72 -9.12
CA ILE A 47 6.03 -8.37 -8.83
C ILE A 47 6.47 -9.24 -10.01
N ALA A 48 5.58 -10.04 -10.58
CA ALA A 48 5.89 -10.90 -11.72
C ALA A 48 6.30 -10.09 -12.95
N LEU A 49 5.56 -9.03 -13.28
CA LEU A 49 5.87 -8.13 -14.39
C LEU A 49 7.22 -7.42 -14.18
N GLN A 50 7.50 -6.93 -12.97
CA GLN A 50 8.81 -6.33 -12.64
C GLN A 50 9.94 -7.33 -12.84
N PHE A 51 9.78 -8.55 -12.32
CA PHE A 51 10.78 -9.60 -12.41
C PHE A 51 11.09 -9.97 -13.86
N ILE A 52 10.04 -10.25 -14.65
CA ILE A 52 10.17 -10.60 -16.06
C ILE A 52 10.81 -9.43 -16.83
N SER A 53 10.31 -8.21 -16.64
CA SER A 53 10.85 -7.01 -17.28
C SER A 53 12.35 -6.86 -17.03
N ILE A 54 12.77 -6.86 -15.76
CA ILE A 54 14.16 -6.60 -15.38
C ILE A 54 15.09 -7.75 -15.77
N HIS A 55 14.66 -8.99 -15.53
CA HIS A 55 15.44 -10.18 -15.89
C HIS A 55 15.68 -10.26 -17.41
N PHE A 56 14.62 -10.11 -18.22
CA PHE A 56 14.74 -10.17 -19.67
C PHE A 56 15.43 -8.93 -20.26
N LEU A 57 15.34 -7.76 -19.62
CA LEU A 57 16.12 -6.57 -19.99
C LEU A 57 17.62 -6.86 -19.89
N TRP A 58 18.05 -7.39 -18.74
CA TRP A 58 19.45 -7.75 -18.50
C TRP A 58 19.97 -8.73 -19.55
N HIS A 59 19.30 -9.87 -19.69
CA HIS A 59 19.71 -10.89 -20.63
C HIS A 59 19.58 -10.44 -22.10
N GLY A 60 18.56 -9.64 -22.42
CA GLY A 60 18.37 -9.07 -23.74
C GLY A 60 19.50 -8.14 -24.15
N LEU A 61 20.00 -7.31 -23.22
CA LEU A 61 21.13 -6.42 -23.46
C LEU A 61 22.47 -7.18 -23.47
N GLN A 62 22.65 -8.15 -22.58
CA GLN A 62 23.85 -8.99 -22.50
C GLN A 62 24.05 -9.84 -23.76
N GLU A 63 23.02 -10.60 -24.13
CA GLU A 63 23.04 -11.54 -25.26
C GLU A 63 22.74 -10.83 -26.59
N LYS A 64 22.36 -9.54 -26.51
CA LYS A 64 21.96 -8.71 -27.65
C LYS A 64 20.77 -9.32 -28.41
N ASN A 65 19.82 -9.86 -27.65
CA ASN A 65 18.66 -10.63 -28.12
C ASN A 65 17.40 -9.75 -28.15
N VAL A 66 16.92 -9.45 -29.37
CA VAL A 66 15.75 -8.59 -29.60
C VAL A 66 14.47 -9.18 -28.98
N LYS A 67 14.26 -10.50 -29.06
CA LYS A 67 13.05 -11.14 -28.50
C LYS A 67 12.94 -10.92 -27.00
N LYS A 68 14.06 -11.06 -26.27
CA LYS A 68 14.11 -10.79 -24.82
C LYS A 68 13.81 -9.33 -24.51
N ILE A 69 14.32 -8.40 -25.32
CA ILE A 69 14.03 -6.95 -25.18
C ILE A 69 12.55 -6.65 -25.45
N LEU A 70 11.92 -7.27 -26.44
CA LEU A 70 10.50 -7.09 -26.72
C LEU A 70 9.62 -7.62 -25.58
N ILE A 71 9.93 -8.81 -25.04
CA ILE A 71 9.22 -9.36 -23.87
C ILE A 71 9.36 -8.42 -22.68
N SER A 72 10.60 -7.99 -22.40
CA SER A 72 10.90 -7.05 -21.33
C SER A 72 10.12 -5.74 -21.48
N GLY A 73 10.19 -5.11 -22.66
CA GLY A 73 9.48 -3.87 -22.97
C GLY A 73 7.97 -4.01 -22.86
N ALA A 74 7.38 -5.09 -23.38
CA ALA A 74 5.95 -5.33 -23.25
C ALA A 74 5.53 -5.46 -21.77
N THR A 75 6.25 -6.25 -20.97
CA THR A 75 5.94 -6.37 -19.54
C THR A 75 6.17 -5.07 -18.77
N ALA A 76 7.15 -4.27 -19.15
CA ALA A 76 7.39 -2.94 -18.58
C ALA A 76 6.26 -1.96 -18.93
N LEU A 77 5.75 -1.99 -20.17
CA LEU A 77 4.59 -1.20 -20.58
C LEU A 77 3.37 -1.56 -19.75
N PHE A 78 3.02 -2.85 -19.67
CA PHE A 78 1.89 -3.29 -18.84
C PHE A 78 2.05 -2.87 -17.39
N LEU A 79 3.22 -3.11 -16.78
CA LEU A 79 3.49 -2.68 -15.42
C LEU A 79 3.32 -1.18 -15.23
N THR A 80 3.90 -0.37 -16.11
CA THR A 80 3.91 1.09 -15.97
C THR A 80 2.56 1.73 -16.28
N LEU A 81 1.67 1.05 -17.01
CA LEU A 81 0.27 1.48 -17.15
C LEU A 81 -0.50 1.40 -15.83
N PHE A 82 -0.17 0.45 -14.94
CA PHE A 82 -0.76 0.37 -13.59
C PHE A 82 0.04 1.16 -12.56
N HIS A 83 1.35 1.23 -12.74
CA HIS A 83 2.32 1.73 -11.76
C HIS A 83 3.35 2.64 -12.44
N PRO A 84 2.96 3.87 -12.82
CA PRO A 84 3.84 4.80 -13.54
C PRO A 84 5.09 5.18 -12.76
N TYR A 85 5.04 5.10 -11.44
CA TYR A 85 6.17 5.34 -10.55
C TYR A 85 7.33 4.35 -10.75
N PHE A 86 7.15 3.22 -11.45
CA PHE A 86 8.27 2.34 -11.82
C PHE A 86 9.05 2.78 -13.07
N ILE A 87 8.58 3.79 -13.81
CA ILE A 87 9.28 4.32 -14.99
C ILE A 87 10.72 4.76 -14.63
N PRO A 88 10.97 5.58 -13.58
CA PRO A 88 12.33 5.97 -13.20
C PRO A 88 13.21 4.78 -12.82
N LEU A 89 12.66 3.81 -12.07
CA LEU A 89 13.38 2.62 -11.65
C LEU A 89 13.84 1.79 -12.85
N ILE A 90 12.91 1.46 -13.75
CA ILE A 90 13.17 0.63 -14.92
C ILE A 90 14.10 1.34 -15.91
N GLY A 91 13.91 2.64 -16.11
CA GLY A 91 14.80 3.46 -16.94
C GLY A 91 16.23 3.46 -16.39
N LEU A 92 16.40 3.61 -15.08
CA LEU A 92 17.71 3.57 -14.43
C LEU A 92 18.37 2.19 -14.52
N ILE A 93 17.62 1.10 -14.35
CA ILE A 93 18.13 -0.26 -14.57
C ILE A 93 18.59 -0.43 -16.02
N ALA A 94 17.80 0.03 -16.99
CA ALA A 94 18.16 -0.03 -18.40
C ALA A 94 19.45 0.75 -18.69
N LEU A 95 19.60 1.93 -18.09
CA LEU A 95 20.79 2.76 -18.21
C LEU A 95 22.04 2.06 -17.63
N ILE A 96 21.97 1.60 -16.38
CA ILE A 96 23.09 0.91 -15.70
C ILE A 96 23.48 -0.35 -16.48
N THR A 97 22.50 -1.14 -16.92
CA THR A 97 22.72 -2.37 -17.69
C THR A 97 23.38 -2.07 -19.05
N THR A 98 22.95 -1.01 -19.73
CA THR A 98 23.52 -0.59 -21.01
C THR A 98 24.95 -0.09 -20.84
N ALA A 99 25.26 0.60 -19.74
CA ALA A 99 26.59 1.07 -19.41
C ALA A 99 27.52 -0.02 -18.82
N TYR A 100 27.01 -1.22 -18.55
CA TYR A 100 27.77 -2.27 -17.88
C TYR A 100 29.03 -2.66 -18.70
N PRO A 101 30.25 -2.60 -18.10
CA PRO A 101 31.50 -2.64 -18.85
C PRO A 101 31.82 -4.02 -19.44
N ASN A 102 31.37 -5.10 -18.81
CA ASN A 102 31.69 -6.46 -19.24
C ASN A 102 30.93 -6.90 -20.49
N PHE A 103 29.92 -6.15 -20.94
CA PHE A 103 29.24 -6.46 -22.18
C PHE A 103 29.93 -5.79 -23.37
N LYS A 104 30.15 -6.54 -24.44
CA LYS A 104 30.77 -6.04 -25.67
C LYS A 104 29.75 -5.25 -26.52
N GLU A 105 30.23 -4.51 -27.52
CA GLU A 105 29.41 -3.83 -28.55
C GLU A 105 28.38 -2.81 -28.02
N LEU A 106 28.86 -1.73 -27.37
CA LEU A 106 28.00 -0.66 -26.84
C LEU A 106 26.98 -0.12 -27.86
N LYS A 107 27.36 0.06 -29.12
CA LYS A 107 26.45 0.57 -30.18
C LYS A 107 25.22 -0.32 -30.38
N LYS A 108 25.38 -1.66 -30.34
CA LYS A 108 24.26 -2.59 -30.49
C LYS A 108 23.38 -2.57 -29.24
N ARG A 109 23.98 -2.50 -28.05
CA ARG A 109 23.26 -2.35 -26.79
C ARG A 109 22.46 -1.05 -26.74
N LEU A 110 23.03 0.07 -27.21
CA LEU A 110 22.32 1.34 -27.26
C LEU A 110 21.08 1.28 -28.17
N LYS A 111 21.16 0.59 -29.32
CA LYS A 111 19.97 0.36 -30.17
C LYS A 111 18.88 -0.44 -29.45
N LEU A 112 19.27 -1.48 -28.71
CA LEU A 112 18.34 -2.30 -27.93
C LEU A 112 17.76 -1.55 -26.73
N PHE A 113 18.56 -0.71 -26.08
CA PHE A 113 18.12 0.22 -25.05
C PHE A 113 17.08 1.20 -25.60
N LEU A 114 17.33 1.81 -26.77
CA LEU A 114 16.36 2.68 -27.42
C LEU A 114 15.07 1.93 -27.76
N LEU A 115 15.18 0.73 -28.33
CA LEU A 115 14.01 -0.13 -28.60
C LEU A 115 13.20 -0.44 -27.34
N PHE A 116 13.86 -0.77 -26.23
CA PHE A 116 13.20 -0.99 -24.95
C PHE A 116 12.46 0.27 -24.47
N ASN A 117 13.09 1.43 -24.52
CA ASN A 117 12.50 2.69 -24.05
C ASN A 117 11.27 3.12 -24.87
N LEU A 118 11.13 2.69 -26.13
CA LEU A 118 9.91 2.94 -26.90
C LEU A 118 8.66 2.38 -26.21
N PHE A 119 8.79 1.31 -25.42
CA PHE A 119 7.68 0.74 -24.67
C PHE A 119 7.30 1.55 -23.42
N LEU A 120 8.19 2.41 -22.90
CA LEU A 120 7.88 3.29 -21.78
C LEU A 120 7.17 4.57 -22.22
N ILE A 121 7.26 4.95 -23.49
CA ILE A 121 6.68 6.17 -24.04
C ILE A 121 5.15 6.20 -23.86
N PRO A 122 4.36 5.16 -24.22
CA PRO A 122 2.90 5.24 -24.13
C PRO A 122 2.40 5.55 -22.72
N SER A 123 2.91 4.84 -21.70
CA SER A 123 2.58 5.11 -20.30
C SER A 123 3.03 6.50 -19.86
N SER A 124 4.28 6.88 -20.18
CA SER A 124 4.83 8.19 -19.80
C SER A 124 4.00 9.33 -20.39
N THR A 125 3.67 9.26 -21.69
CA THR A 125 2.85 10.26 -22.38
C THR A 125 1.44 10.32 -21.80
N TYR A 126 0.82 9.18 -21.52
CA TYR A 126 -0.51 9.13 -20.91
C TYR A 126 -0.55 9.83 -19.55
N TYR A 127 0.38 9.49 -18.65
CA TYR A 127 0.42 10.11 -17.33
C TYR A 127 0.85 11.58 -17.37
N LEU A 128 1.76 11.97 -18.26
CA LEU A 128 2.10 13.39 -18.48
C LEU A 128 0.91 14.19 -19.00
N PHE A 129 0.05 13.58 -19.83
CA PHE A 129 -1.19 14.20 -20.27
C PHE A 129 -2.18 14.37 -19.11
N LEU A 130 -2.39 13.33 -18.28
CA LEU A 130 -3.27 13.41 -17.11
C LEU A 130 -2.79 14.43 -16.07
N MET A 131 -1.48 14.58 -15.90
CA MET A 131 -0.88 15.55 -14.98
C MET A 131 -1.14 17.02 -15.34
N ARG A 132 -1.73 17.30 -16.52
CA ARG A 132 -2.22 18.63 -16.89
C ARG A 132 -3.48 19.02 -16.12
N ASP A 133 -4.28 18.05 -15.69
CA ASP A 133 -5.44 18.27 -14.84
C ASP A 133 -4.99 18.48 -13.38
N SER A 134 -5.39 19.60 -12.78
CA SER A 134 -4.95 19.96 -11.43
C SER A 134 -5.52 19.04 -10.36
N ALA A 135 -6.75 18.55 -10.53
CA ALA A 135 -7.38 17.62 -9.60
C ALA A 135 -6.66 16.27 -9.64
N PHE A 136 -6.42 15.73 -10.84
CA PHE A 136 -5.65 14.50 -11.03
C PHE A 136 -4.23 14.64 -10.49
N LYS A 137 -3.53 15.74 -10.79
CA LYS A 137 -2.17 15.97 -10.30
C LYS A 137 -2.13 15.96 -8.78
N THR A 138 -3.02 16.72 -8.13
CA THR A 138 -3.10 16.80 -6.67
C THR A 138 -3.44 15.43 -6.07
N HIS A 139 -4.49 14.78 -6.58
CA HIS A 139 -4.92 13.46 -6.14
C HIS A 139 -3.83 12.39 -6.33
N HIS A 140 -3.23 12.31 -7.53
CA HIS A 140 -2.20 11.32 -7.84
C HIS A 140 -0.92 11.53 -7.03
N LEU A 141 -0.53 12.79 -6.77
CA LEU A 141 0.60 13.10 -5.90
C LEU A 141 0.27 12.87 -4.43
N GLN A 142 -0.97 13.07 -3.99
CA GLN A 142 -1.40 12.82 -2.61
C GLN A 142 -1.51 11.32 -2.30
N ILE A 143 -2.19 10.53 -3.15
CA ILE A 143 -2.38 9.08 -2.92
C ILE A 143 -1.05 8.33 -2.91
N ASN A 144 -0.14 8.70 -3.81
CA ASN A 144 1.07 7.93 -4.02
C ASN A 144 2.25 8.43 -3.17
N GLN A 145 2.05 9.44 -2.32
CA GLN A 145 3.04 9.82 -1.32
C GLN A 145 3.11 8.78 -0.21
N LEU A 146 3.91 7.75 -0.47
CA LEU A 146 4.19 6.70 0.48
C LEU A 146 5.65 6.87 0.94
N PRO A 147 5.90 7.61 2.02
CA PRO A 147 7.24 7.74 2.56
C PRO A 147 7.73 6.39 3.08
N LEU A 148 9.05 6.22 3.09
CA LEU A 148 9.68 5.11 3.78
C LEU A 148 9.30 5.15 5.26
N ALA A 149 9.06 3.97 5.83
CA ALA A 149 8.90 3.82 7.28
C ALA A 149 10.16 4.29 8.03
N HIS A 150 10.02 4.56 9.32
CA HIS A 150 11.13 4.96 10.19
C HIS A 150 12.34 4.01 10.03
N PRO A 151 13.60 4.50 9.98
CA PRO A 151 14.78 3.69 9.66
C PRO A 151 14.94 2.41 10.48
N ILE A 152 14.50 2.42 11.75
CA ILE A 152 14.58 1.25 12.62
C ILE A 152 13.79 0.05 12.08
N PHE A 153 12.66 0.29 11.41
CA PHE A 153 11.86 -0.76 10.78
C PHE A 153 12.63 -1.41 9.63
N TRP A 154 13.37 -0.63 8.86
CA TRP A 154 14.22 -1.13 7.78
C TRP A 154 15.40 -1.94 8.30
N ILE A 155 16.03 -1.51 9.40
CA ILE A 155 17.09 -2.30 10.05
C ILE A 155 16.56 -3.67 10.45
N ILE A 156 15.39 -3.70 11.11
CA ILE A 156 14.75 -4.93 11.56
C ILE A 156 14.37 -5.81 10.36
N THR A 157 13.74 -5.24 9.33
CA THR A 157 13.30 -5.96 8.11
C THR A 157 14.47 -6.53 7.30
N LEU A 158 15.57 -5.79 7.19
CA LEU A 158 16.74 -6.18 6.42
C LEU A 158 17.71 -7.08 7.20
N LEU A 159 17.57 -7.18 8.53
CA LEU A 159 18.47 -7.97 9.39
C LEU A 159 18.71 -9.40 8.91
N PRO A 160 17.71 -10.20 8.49
CA PRO A 160 17.94 -11.56 8.00
C PRO A 160 18.85 -11.59 6.76
N PHE A 161 18.71 -10.61 5.86
CA PHE A 161 19.53 -10.49 4.66
C PHE A 161 20.93 -9.98 4.97
N ILE A 162 21.08 -9.07 5.95
CA ILE A 162 22.38 -8.62 6.44
C ILE A 162 23.15 -9.81 7.03
N ILE A 163 22.51 -10.63 7.89
CA ILE A 163 23.10 -11.84 8.45
C ILE A 163 23.51 -12.82 7.34
N ALA A 164 22.65 -13.03 6.35
CA ALA A 164 22.94 -13.90 5.21
C ALA A 164 24.17 -13.43 4.42
N ILE A 165 24.27 -12.12 4.13
CA ILE A 165 25.41 -11.53 3.42
C ILE A 165 26.70 -11.69 4.25
N ILE A 166 26.65 -11.41 5.56
CA ILE A 166 27.80 -11.58 6.46
C ILE A 166 28.26 -13.04 6.45
N TRP A 167 27.34 -13.99 6.59
CA TRP A 167 27.64 -15.41 6.54
C TRP A 167 28.30 -15.81 5.22
N MET A 168 27.76 -15.35 4.09
CA MET A 168 28.32 -15.64 2.76
C MET A 168 29.74 -15.09 2.62
N LYS A 169 30.01 -13.88 3.14
CA LYS A 169 31.38 -13.31 3.18
C LYS A 169 32.31 -14.17 4.03
N LEU A 170 31.88 -14.56 5.23
CA LEU A 170 32.69 -15.39 6.14
C LEU A 170 33.00 -16.78 5.55
N LYS A 171 32.05 -17.36 4.80
CA LYS A 171 32.23 -18.63 4.08
C LYS A 171 32.92 -18.49 2.73
N LYS A 172 33.34 -17.28 2.34
CA LYS A 172 33.92 -16.96 1.03
C LYS A 172 33.04 -17.46 -0.12
N THR A 173 31.73 -17.52 0.10
CA THR A 173 30.76 -17.87 -0.94
C THR A 173 30.65 -16.70 -1.91
N GLN A 174 30.64 -16.99 -3.20
CA GLN A 174 30.50 -15.96 -4.21
C GLN A 174 29.11 -15.31 -4.12
N ILE A 175 29.07 -14.07 -3.63
CA ILE A 175 27.83 -13.28 -3.48
C ILE A 175 27.31 -12.83 -4.85
N ILE A 176 28.22 -12.43 -5.72
CA ILE A 176 27.91 -11.89 -7.05
C ILE A 176 28.47 -12.84 -8.11
N ASN A 177 27.57 -13.42 -8.90
CA ASN A 177 27.90 -14.24 -10.06
C ASN A 177 27.19 -13.70 -11.31
N GLN A 178 27.60 -14.17 -12.49
CA GLN A 178 27.04 -13.70 -13.78
C GLN A 178 25.51 -13.85 -13.87
N ASN A 179 24.94 -14.84 -13.16
CA ASN A 179 23.51 -15.15 -13.22
C ASN A 179 22.66 -14.25 -12.30
N ASN A 180 23.25 -13.57 -11.32
CA ASN A 180 22.53 -12.73 -10.36
C ASN A 180 22.92 -11.23 -10.39
N TYR A 181 23.82 -10.80 -11.29
CA TYR A 181 24.19 -9.38 -11.41
C TYR A 181 22.98 -8.45 -11.64
N TRP A 182 21.98 -8.90 -12.40
CA TRP A 182 20.75 -8.13 -12.65
C TRP A 182 20.00 -7.78 -11.35
N ALA A 183 20.02 -8.69 -10.37
CA ALA A 183 19.40 -8.48 -9.07
C ALA A 183 20.14 -7.39 -8.27
N PHE A 184 21.47 -7.36 -8.35
CA PHE A 184 22.27 -6.29 -7.74
C PHE A 184 22.06 -4.93 -8.41
N VAL A 185 21.98 -4.90 -9.76
CA VAL A 185 21.66 -3.67 -10.49
C VAL A 185 20.29 -3.14 -10.10
N TRP A 186 19.32 -4.03 -9.91
CA TRP A 186 18.00 -3.64 -9.39
C TRP A 186 18.11 -3.05 -7.98
N LEU A 187 18.78 -3.70 -7.02
CA LEU A 187 18.96 -3.16 -5.67
C LEU A 187 19.60 -1.76 -5.68
N ILE A 188 20.63 -1.56 -6.52
CA ILE A 188 21.31 -0.27 -6.68
C ILE A 188 20.35 0.77 -7.24
N ALA A 189 19.64 0.46 -8.33
CA ALA A 189 18.70 1.38 -8.95
C ALA A 189 17.56 1.77 -8.01
N ALA A 190 16.98 0.80 -7.28
CA ALA A 190 15.95 1.05 -6.29
C ALA A 190 16.48 1.94 -5.15
N THR A 191 17.71 1.69 -4.67
CA THR A 191 18.34 2.53 -3.65
C THR A 191 18.53 3.97 -4.13
N ILE A 192 19.00 4.17 -5.36
CA ILE A 192 19.13 5.50 -5.95
C ILE A 192 17.76 6.18 -6.03
N CYS A 193 16.73 5.49 -6.53
CA CYS A 193 15.37 6.02 -6.60
C CYS A 193 14.79 6.37 -5.22
N MET A 194 15.12 5.61 -4.17
CA MET A 194 14.72 5.91 -2.79
C MET A 194 15.46 7.12 -2.20
N LEU A 195 16.70 7.38 -2.63
CA LEU A 195 17.50 8.53 -2.18
C LEU A 195 17.16 9.82 -2.92
N LEU A 196 16.58 9.71 -4.11
CA LEU A 196 16.09 10.87 -4.87
C LEU A 196 14.78 11.39 -4.27
N PRO A 197 14.47 12.69 -4.43
CA PRO A 197 13.28 13.33 -3.85
C PRO A 197 12.00 12.98 -4.63
N PHE A 198 11.81 11.69 -4.95
CA PHE A 198 10.57 11.20 -5.54
C PHE A 198 9.53 10.97 -4.43
N PRO A 199 8.25 11.34 -4.65
CA PRO A 199 7.21 11.14 -3.64
C PRO A 199 6.90 9.65 -3.37
N TRP A 200 7.36 8.74 -4.23
CA TRP A 200 7.00 7.32 -4.22
C TRP A 200 8.08 6.42 -3.58
N THR A 201 8.85 6.92 -2.61
CA THR A 201 10.02 6.20 -2.05
C THR A 201 9.70 4.79 -1.57
N ARG A 202 8.59 4.58 -0.85
CA ARG A 202 8.16 3.25 -0.41
C ARG A 202 7.81 2.32 -1.57
N LYS A 203 7.24 2.81 -2.67
CA LYS A 203 6.91 1.95 -3.83
C LYS A 203 8.14 1.30 -4.47
N TYR A 204 9.31 1.94 -4.40
CA TYR A 204 10.57 1.34 -4.88
C TYR A 204 11.06 0.17 -4.02
N THR A 205 10.45 -0.04 -2.85
CA THR A 205 10.71 -1.21 -2.00
C THR A 205 9.93 -2.44 -2.45
N GLN A 206 8.89 -2.26 -3.27
CA GLN A 206 8.13 -3.36 -3.84
C GLN A 206 9.03 -4.29 -4.65
N ALA A 207 8.80 -5.59 -4.51
CA ALA A 207 9.55 -6.66 -5.17
C ALA A 207 11.05 -6.75 -4.80
N LEU A 208 11.57 -5.91 -3.90
CA LEU A 208 12.93 -6.06 -3.39
C LEU A 208 13.10 -7.33 -2.56
N LEU A 209 12.03 -7.84 -1.94
CA LEU A 209 12.09 -9.11 -1.19
C LEU A 209 12.57 -10.29 -2.06
N PRO A 210 11.93 -10.62 -3.21
CA PRO A 210 12.46 -11.63 -4.14
C PRO A 210 13.93 -11.41 -4.54
N VAL A 211 14.33 -10.16 -4.76
CA VAL A 211 15.69 -9.80 -5.17
C VAL A 211 16.69 -10.07 -4.05
N LEU A 212 16.35 -9.69 -2.81
CA LEU A 212 17.14 -9.99 -1.63
C LEU A 212 17.25 -11.51 -1.40
N ILE A 213 16.15 -12.26 -1.59
CA ILE A 213 16.17 -13.73 -1.50
C ILE A 213 17.13 -14.32 -2.55
N ILE A 214 17.07 -13.87 -3.81
CA ILE A 214 17.94 -14.39 -4.88
C ILE A 214 19.42 -14.09 -4.60
N THR A 215 19.72 -12.86 -4.16
CA THR A 215 21.09 -12.45 -3.84
C THR A 215 21.66 -13.16 -2.60
N THR A 216 20.80 -13.67 -1.73
CA THR A 216 21.17 -14.42 -0.52
C THR A 216 20.82 -15.91 -0.58
N LEU A 217 20.43 -16.42 -1.76
CA LEU A 217 19.93 -17.79 -1.95
C LEU A 217 20.90 -18.88 -1.43
N PRO A 218 22.23 -18.79 -1.63
CA PRO A 218 23.15 -19.79 -1.11
C PRO A 218 23.08 -19.96 0.41
N PHE A 219 22.87 -18.87 1.16
CA PHE A 219 22.67 -18.93 2.60
C PHE A 219 21.39 -19.67 2.95
N TRP A 220 20.28 -19.36 2.28
CA TRP A 220 18.99 -19.99 2.55
C TRP A 220 18.98 -21.49 2.22
N LEU A 221 19.63 -21.89 1.11
CA LEU A 221 19.79 -23.29 0.73
C LEU A 221 20.67 -24.03 1.74
N HIS A 222 21.82 -23.45 2.11
CA HIS A 222 22.68 -24.05 3.14
C HIS A 222 21.97 -24.19 4.48
N PHE A 223 21.21 -23.16 4.87
CA PHE A 223 20.39 -23.17 6.06
C PHE A 223 19.38 -24.33 5.97
N ALA A 224 18.55 -24.38 4.92
CA ALA A 224 17.58 -25.45 4.70
C ALA A 224 18.22 -26.85 4.72
N ASP A 225 19.34 -27.06 4.04
CA ASP A 225 20.06 -28.34 4.04
C ASP A 225 20.55 -28.72 5.44
N THR A 226 21.08 -27.76 6.18
CA THR A 226 21.54 -27.98 7.56
C THR A 226 20.37 -28.38 8.45
N LEU A 227 19.20 -27.78 8.25
CA LEU A 227 17.98 -28.13 8.99
C LEU A 227 17.45 -29.50 8.64
N LEU A 228 17.45 -29.86 7.35
CA LEU A 228 16.96 -31.16 6.88
C LEU A 228 17.89 -32.30 7.31
N LYS A 229 19.20 -32.03 7.42
CA LYS A 229 20.22 -33.02 7.84
C LYS A 229 20.30 -33.20 9.36
N GLN A 230 19.83 -32.24 10.17
CA GLN A 230 19.81 -32.40 11.61
C GLN A 230 18.72 -33.40 12.01
N SER A 231 19.14 -34.62 12.40
CA SER A 231 18.27 -35.69 12.92
C SER A 231 17.59 -35.35 14.25
N LYS A 232 17.97 -34.23 14.89
CA LYS A 232 17.39 -33.79 16.16
C LYS A 232 16.02 -33.15 15.90
N ASN A 233 14.97 -33.88 16.25
CA ASN A 233 13.55 -33.55 16.09
C ASN A 233 13.11 -32.17 16.62
N PHE A 234 13.92 -31.45 17.41
CA PHE A 234 13.51 -30.18 18.05
C PHE A 234 13.77 -28.91 17.22
N LEU A 235 14.80 -28.87 16.37
CA LEU A 235 15.13 -27.64 15.60
C LEU A 235 14.20 -27.45 14.40
N LYS A 236 13.80 -28.54 13.75
CA LYS A 236 12.84 -28.53 12.64
C LYS A 236 11.49 -27.89 13.02
N PRO A 237 10.79 -28.28 14.11
CA PRO A 237 9.53 -27.64 14.50
C PRO A 237 9.71 -26.18 14.95
N LEU A 238 10.82 -25.82 15.61
CA LEU A 238 11.08 -24.43 16.00
C LEU A 238 11.19 -23.49 14.78
N LEU A 239 11.73 -24.00 13.67
CA LEU A 239 11.91 -23.23 12.45
C LEU A 239 10.68 -23.22 11.56
N LEU A 240 9.93 -24.32 11.50
CA LEU A 240 8.58 -24.31 10.96
C LEU A 240 7.73 -23.29 11.70
N LEU A 241 7.77 -23.27 13.04
CA LEU A 241 7.11 -22.26 13.86
C LEU A 241 7.57 -20.85 13.44
N GLY A 242 8.87 -20.64 13.24
CA GLY A 242 9.45 -19.40 12.71
C GLY A 242 8.87 -18.93 11.37
N CYS A 243 8.54 -19.84 10.46
CA CYS A 243 7.85 -19.55 9.20
C CYS A 243 6.36 -19.20 9.42
N PHE A 244 5.73 -19.74 10.48
CA PHE A 244 4.35 -19.43 10.85
C PHE A 244 4.20 -18.16 11.69
N LEU A 245 5.25 -17.68 12.36
CA LEU A 245 5.23 -16.45 13.16
C LEU A 245 4.58 -15.21 12.49
N PRO A 246 4.82 -14.88 11.20
CA PRO A 246 4.09 -13.76 10.58
C PRO A 246 2.58 -13.97 10.56
N PHE A 247 2.14 -15.19 10.24
CA PHE A 247 0.72 -15.52 10.18
C PHE A 247 0.09 -15.57 11.58
N LEU A 248 0.81 -16.08 12.58
CA LEU A 248 0.38 -16.06 13.97
C LEU A 248 0.26 -14.62 14.49
N TYR A 249 1.21 -13.76 14.14
CA TYR A 249 1.19 -12.35 14.50
C TYR A 249 0.03 -11.60 13.83
N LEU A 250 -0.21 -11.85 12.53
CA LEU A 250 -1.39 -11.36 11.82
C LEU A 250 -2.69 -11.75 12.50
N PHE A 251 -2.80 -13.04 12.85
CA PHE A 251 -3.96 -13.57 13.53
C PHE A 251 -4.14 -12.93 14.91
N GLN A 252 -3.06 -12.80 15.69
CA GLN A 252 -3.07 -12.13 16.98
C GLN A 252 -3.52 -10.67 16.87
N ILE A 253 -2.99 -9.90 15.91
CA ILE A 253 -3.41 -8.52 15.68
C ILE A 253 -4.89 -8.48 15.33
N THR A 254 -5.33 -9.33 14.40
CA THR A 254 -6.72 -9.38 13.98
C THR A 254 -7.64 -9.65 15.16
N LEU A 255 -7.33 -10.66 15.98
CA LEU A 255 -8.05 -10.93 17.22
C LEU A 255 -8.00 -9.76 18.21
N THR A 256 -6.86 -9.08 18.32
CA THR A 256 -6.71 -7.92 19.21
C THR A 256 -7.62 -6.79 18.75
N ILE A 257 -7.62 -6.45 17.46
CA ILE A 257 -8.44 -5.37 16.89
C ILE A 257 -9.93 -5.68 17.08
N ILE A 258 -10.34 -6.92 16.76
CA ILE A 258 -11.74 -7.35 16.86
C ILE A 258 -12.27 -7.29 18.28
N ASN A 259 -11.43 -7.60 19.27
CA ASN A 259 -11.83 -7.60 20.69
C ASN A 259 -11.62 -6.24 21.38
N HIS A 260 -10.91 -5.29 20.77
CA HIS A 260 -10.63 -4.01 21.38
C HIS A 260 -11.82 -3.04 21.21
N PRO A 261 -12.43 -2.51 22.29
CA PRO A 261 -13.63 -1.67 22.20
C PRO A 261 -13.47 -0.45 21.26
N LYS A 262 -12.30 0.21 21.34
CA LYS A 262 -11.96 1.37 20.48
C LYS A 262 -11.74 1.02 19.01
N TRP A 263 -11.45 -0.23 18.65
CA TRP A 263 -11.06 -0.56 17.27
C TRP A 263 -12.02 -1.53 16.60
N LYS A 264 -12.90 -2.17 17.37
CA LYS A 264 -13.93 -3.06 16.86
C LYS A 264 -14.83 -2.39 15.83
N TYR A 265 -15.19 -1.12 16.06
CA TYR A 265 -15.99 -0.35 15.09
C TYR A 265 -15.29 -0.19 13.74
N MET A 266 -13.97 -0.45 13.68
CA MET A 266 -13.25 -0.32 12.44
C MET A 266 -13.53 -1.43 11.42
N ILE A 267 -13.92 -2.60 11.94
CA ILE A 267 -14.14 -3.82 11.17
C ILE A 267 -15.63 -4.19 11.18
N TYR A 268 -16.31 -3.97 12.30
CA TYR A 268 -17.71 -4.35 12.49
C TYR A 268 -18.56 -3.11 12.71
N HIS A 269 -19.58 -2.97 11.88
CA HIS A 269 -20.64 -1.98 12.07
C HIS A 269 -21.83 -2.62 12.78
N PRO A 270 -22.56 -1.86 13.62
CA PRO A 270 -23.79 -2.37 14.23
C PRO A 270 -24.84 -2.66 13.14
N ASN A 271 -25.70 -3.66 13.38
CA ASN A 271 -26.76 -4.03 12.43
C ASN A 271 -27.66 -2.85 12.05
N THR A 272 -27.89 -1.91 12.97
CA THR A 272 -28.65 -0.69 12.71
C THR A 272 -27.99 0.19 11.65
N MET A 273 -26.66 0.27 11.61
CA MET A 273 -25.94 0.99 10.57
C MET A 273 -26.02 0.28 9.21
N ILE A 274 -25.97 -1.06 9.21
CA ILE A 274 -26.18 -1.84 7.97
C ILE A 274 -27.58 -1.56 7.40
N GLN A 275 -28.61 -1.58 8.25
CA GLN A 275 -29.99 -1.27 7.85
C GLN A 275 -30.14 0.19 7.38
N ALA A 276 -29.42 1.13 8.00
CA ALA A 276 -29.36 2.51 7.54
C ALA A 276 -28.76 2.62 6.13
N TRP A 277 -27.68 1.88 5.85
CA TRP A 277 -27.08 1.82 4.52
C TRP A 277 -28.01 1.17 3.48
N ASP A 278 -28.72 0.10 3.84
CA ASP A 278 -29.73 -0.53 2.96
C ASP A 278 -30.84 0.47 2.61
N TYR A 279 -31.30 1.26 3.58
CA TYR A 279 -32.27 2.32 3.36
C TYR A 279 -31.72 3.37 2.39
N ILE A 280 -30.53 3.91 2.64
CA ILE A 280 -29.88 4.89 1.76
C ILE A 280 -29.74 4.35 0.33
N GLN A 281 -29.24 3.13 0.17
CA GLN A 281 -29.02 2.53 -1.14
C GLN A 281 -30.33 2.42 -1.94
N SER A 282 -31.43 2.12 -1.26
CA SER A 282 -32.75 1.90 -1.87
C SER A 282 -33.54 3.20 -2.09
N ASN A 283 -33.32 4.23 -1.27
CA ASN A 283 -34.19 5.41 -1.23
C ASN A 283 -33.52 6.74 -1.64
N SER A 284 -32.20 6.75 -1.86
CA SER A 284 -31.48 7.95 -2.32
C SER A 284 -31.08 7.87 -3.81
N PRO A 285 -31.07 9.00 -4.54
CA PRO A 285 -30.43 9.09 -5.85
C PRO A 285 -28.95 8.67 -5.84
N SER A 286 -28.45 8.09 -6.94
CA SER A 286 -27.05 7.63 -7.03
C SER A 286 -26.00 8.73 -6.87
N ASN A 287 -26.36 9.98 -7.18
CA ASN A 287 -25.50 11.15 -7.03
C ASN A 287 -25.62 11.82 -5.65
N SER A 288 -26.42 11.29 -4.72
CA SER A 288 -26.56 11.88 -3.39
C SER A 288 -25.23 11.92 -2.64
N LEU A 289 -25.02 13.05 -1.96
CA LEU A 289 -23.90 13.29 -1.07
C LEU A 289 -24.35 13.09 0.38
N ILE A 290 -23.64 12.22 1.08
CA ILE A 290 -24.00 11.77 2.42
C ILE A 290 -22.90 12.17 3.39
N LEU A 291 -23.33 12.58 4.58
CA LEU A 291 -22.44 12.80 5.70
C LEU A 291 -22.90 11.94 6.87
N THR A 292 -21.95 11.43 7.63
CA THR A 292 -22.20 10.80 8.92
C THR A 292 -21.38 11.52 10.00
N ASP A 293 -21.82 11.40 11.23
CA ASP A 293 -21.14 11.91 12.44
C ASP A 293 -19.83 11.18 12.77
N SER A 294 -19.49 10.13 12.03
CA SER A 294 -18.27 9.34 12.18
C SER A 294 -17.47 9.30 10.87
N LEU A 295 -16.24 9.81 10.89
CA LEU A 295 -15.31 9.67 9.75
C LEU A 295 -15.17 8.20 9.31
N TRP A 296 -15.18 7.28 10.26
CA TRP A 296 -15.01 5.88 9.94
C TRP A 296 -16.23 5.28 9.24
N THR A 297 -17.43 5.68 9.64
CA THR A 297 -18.66 5.32 8.93
C THR A 297 -18.67 5.93 7.52
N ASN A 298 -18.20 7.17 7.36
CA ASN A 298 -18.05 7.79 6.03
C ASN A 298 -17.11 7.00 5.10
N ILE A 299 -16.04 6.40 5.63
CA ILE A 299 -15.09 5.62 4.82
C ILE A 299 -15.75 4.38 4.22
N TRP A 300 -16.61 3.70 4.96
CA TRP A 300 -17.27 2.46 4.51
C TRP A 300 -18.52 2.72 3.68
N LEU A 301 -19.21 3.83 3.91
CA LEU A 301 -20.50 4.12 3.31
C LEU A 301 -20.53 3.96 1.77
N PRO A 302 -19.54 4.46 0.98
CA PRO A 302 -19.55 4.27 -0.46
C PRO A 302 -19.53 2.80 -0.90
N ALA A 303 -18.84 1.94 -0.15
CA ALA A 303 -18.73 0.52 -0.48
C ALA A 303 -20.06 -0.24 -0.29
N TYR A 304 -20.89 0.18 0.66
CA TYR A 304 -22.20 -0.44 0.91
C TYR A 304 -23.32 0.19 0.09
N THR A 305 -23.28 1.51 -0.11
CA THR A 305 -24.41 2.26 -0.68
C THR A 305 -24.22 2.64 -2.15
N ASN A 306 -22.98 2.65 -2.65
CA ASN A 306 -22.62 3.25 -3.93
C ASN A 306 -23.12 4.72 -4.03
N ARG A 307 -22.91 5.49 -2.96
CA ARG A 307 -23.20 6.93 -2.86
C ARG A 307 -21.93 7.70 -2.49
N HIS A 308 -21.95 9.00 -2.72
CA HIS A 308 -20.80 9.85 -2.41
C HIS A 308 -20.80 10.27 -0.94
N VAL A 309 -19.61 10.44 -0.40
CA VAL A 309 -19.41 11.06 0.92
C VAL A 309 -18.64 12.36 0.79
N TRP A 310 -18.92 13.32 1.66
CA TRP A 310 -18.23 14.62 1.64
C TRP A 310 -16.74 14.50 2.01
N VAL A 311 -16.46 13.71 3.04
CA VAL A 311 -15.13 13.36 3.53
C VAL A 311 -15.11 11.86 3.80
N GLY A 312 -14.20 11.13 3.14
CA GLY A 312 -14.08 9.67 3.26
C GLY A 312 -12.63 9.28 3.49
N HIS A 313 -12.12 8.32 2.70
CA HIS A 313 -10.76 7.86 2.85
C HIS A 313 -9.75 8.99 2.56
N PRO A 314 -8.69 9.20 3.40
CA PRO A 314 -7.73 10.30 3.24
C PRO A 314 -7.16 10.47 1.84
N HIS A 315 -6.82 9.37 1.19
CA HIS A 315 -6.22 9.40 -0.14
C HIS A 315 -7.28 9.49 -1.27
N GLU A 316 -8.55 9.21 -1.00
CA GLU A 316 -9.62 9.28 -2.02
C GLU A 316 -10.38 10.61 -1.98
N THR A 317 -10.24 11.37 -0.90
CA THR A 317 -10.95 12.63 -0.69
C THR A 317 -10.11 13.81 -1.18
N PRO A 318 -10.56 14.59 -2.18
CA PRO A 318 -9.90 15.82 -2.56
C PRO A 318 -9.86 16.82 -1.39
N GLU A 319 -8.72 17.48 -1.19
CA GLU A 319 -8.51 18.47 -0.13
C GLU A 319 -8.82 17.90 1.27
N TYR A 320 -8.48 16.63 1.50
CA TYR A 320 -8.80 15.90 2.73
C TYR A 320 -8.44 16.67 4.00
N ASP A 321 -7.23 17.23 4.10
CA ASP A 321 -6.77 17.94 5.30
C ASP A 321 -7.65 19.14 5.65
N GLN A 322 -8.12 19.89 4.64
CA GLN A 322 -9.05 21.00 4.85
C GLN A 322 -10.43 20.47 5.27
N LYS A 323 -10.95 19.48 4.55
CA LYS A 323 -12.29 18.93 4.81
C LYS A 323 -12.40 18.24 6.16
N ILE A 324 -11.36 17.54 6.61
CA ILE A 324 -11.36 16.86 7.91
C ILE A 324 -11.35 17.87 9.05
N ASN A 325 -10.63 18.99 8.91
CA ASN A 325 -10.66 20.07 9.89
C ASN A 325 -12.05 20.71 9.97
N GLN A 326 -12.66 21.02 8.82
CA GLN A 326 -14.03 21.55 8.77
C GLN A 326 -15.06 20.56 9.34
N PHE A 327 -14.90 19.27 9.07
CA PHE A 327 -15.74 18.21 9.64
C PHE A 327 -15.61 18.14 11.16
N GLN A 328 -14.39 18.22 11.70
CA GLN A 328 -14.16 18.23 13.15
C GLN A 328 -14.73 19.49 13.82
N GLU A 329 -14.59 20.66 13.19
CA GLU A 329 -15.22 21.90 13.65
C GLU A 329 -16.75 21.79 13.65
N TRP A 330 -17.33 21.19 12.60
CA TRP A 330 -18.77 20.95 12.50
C TRP A 330 -19.29 19.98 13.58
N LEU A 331 -18.56 18.91 13.89
CA LEU A 331 -18.97 17.99 14.96
C LEU A 331 -19.06 18.66 16.34
N LEU A 332 -18.22 19.67 16.58
CA LEU A 332 -18.10 20.34 17.88
C LEU A 332 -19.02 21.56 18.02
N THR A 333 -19.61 22.06 16.93
CA THR A 333 -20.41 23.27 16.98
C THR A 333 -21.73 23.05 17.74
N GLN A 334 -22.11 24.06 18.52
CA GLN A 334 -23.41 24.17 19.18
C GLN A 334 -24.26 25.31 18.58
N ASP A 335 -23.75 25.96 17.54
CA ASP A 335 -24.45 27.03 16.83
C ASP A 335 -25.25 26.43 15.66
N ASN A 336 -26.58 26.57 15.72
CA ASN A 336 -27.50 26.07 14.70
C ASN A 336 -27.19 26.67 13.30
N ASN A 337 -26.86 27.96 13.21
CA ASN A 337 -26.55 28.59 11.93
C ASN A 337 -25.25 28.03 11.34
N GLN A 338 -24.22 27.83 12.17
CA GLN A 338 -22.96 27.23 11.71
C GLN A 338 -23.18 25.77 11.27
N PHE A 339 -23.95 25.01 12.04
CA PHE A 339 -24.28 23.61 11.75
C PHE A 339 -24.97 23.45 10.39
N ASN A 340 -26.07 24.18 10.17
CA ASN A 340 -26.82 24.12 8.91
C ASN A 340 -26.08 24.77 7.74
N SER A 341 -25.32 25.85 7.98
CA SER A 341 -24.50 26.49 6.94
C SER A 341 -23.47 25.52 6.37
N TYR A 342 -22.79 24.75 7.22
CA TYR A 342 -21.87 23.71 6.76
C TYR A 342 -22.57 22.67 5.87
N LEU A 343 -23.69 22.11 6.34
CA LEU A 343 -24.44 21.10 5.58
C LEU A 343 -24.93 21.64 4.22
N ASN A 344 -25.38 22.88 4.17
CA ASN A 344 -25.89 23.53 2.96
C ASN A 344 -24.76 23.89 1.99
N VAL A 345 -23.66 24.49 2.46
CA VAL A 345 -22.49 24.85 1.64
C VAL A 345 -21.84 23.59 1.05
N SER A 346 -21.74 22.52 1.85
CA SER A 346 -21.24 21.22 1.40
C SER A 346 -22.24 20.43 0.56
N LYS A 347 -23.48 20.92 0.41
CA LYS A 347 -24.56 20.29 -0.38
C LYS A 347 -24.89 18.86 0.08
N ILE A 348 -24.95 18.64 1.39
CA ILE A 348 -25.29 17.35 1.97
C ILE A 348 -26.78 17.07 1.74
N ASN A 349 -27.09 15.92 1.13
CA ASN A 349 -28.46 15.47 0.89
C ASN A 349 -29.01 14.63 2.05
N TYR A 350 -28.15 13.78 2.63
CA TYR A 350 -28.51 12.91 3.75
C TYR A 350 -27.47 13.02 4.86
N LEU A 351 -27.94 13.05 6.09
CA LEU A 351 -27.12 13.01 7.29
C LEU A 351 -27.49 11.76 8.11
N ILE A 352 -26.51 10.93 8.44
CA ILE A 352 -26.68 9.78 9.33
C ILE A 352 -26.06 10.11 10.69
N THR A 353 -26.83 10.02 11.75
CA THR A 353 -26.37 10.31 13.13
C THR A 353 -26.60 9.11 14.05
N GLN A 354 -25.77 9.00 15.10
CA GLN A 354 -25.88 7.96 16.13
C GLN A 354 -25.79 8.53 17.55
N ASP A 355 -26.38 7.80 18.50
CA ASP A 355 -26.24 8.03 19.95
C ASP A 355 -26.42 9.51 20.36
N SER A 356 -25.50 10.06 21.14
CA SER A 356 -25.58 11.44 21.64
C SER A 356 -25.56 12.49 20.53
N PHE A 357 -24.99 12.18 19.36
CA PHE A 357 -24.98 13.13 18.24
C PHE A 357 -26.35 13.23 17.58
N SER A 358 -27.18 12.18 17.63
CA SER A 358 -28.58 12.24 17.19
C SER A 358 -29.39 13.26 18.00
N GLU A 359 -29.17 13.35 19.31
CA GLU A 359 -29.81 14.35 20.18
C GLU A 359 -29.34 15.77 19.82
N GLN A 360 -28.03 15.96 19.61
CA GLN A 360 -27.48 17.25 19.16
C GLN A 360 -28.09 17.67 17.81
N ALA A 361 -28.10 16.77 16.83
CA ALA A 361 -28.65 17.04 15.50
C ALA A 361 -30.14 17.42 15.57
N GLU A 362 -30.92 16.77 16.43
CA GLU A 362 -32.34 17.09 16.62
C GLU A 362 -32.57 18.52 17.15
N THR A 363 -31.62 19.07 17.91
CA THR A 363 -31.68 20.46 18.39
C THR A 363 -31.12 21.48 17.39
N LEU A 364 -30.15 21.08 16.56
CA LEU A 364 -29.42 22.00 15.68
C LEU A 364 -29.92 22.02 14.25
N LEU A 365 -30.57 20.97 13.74
CA LEU A 365 -31.08 20.95 12.37
C LEU A 365 -32.22 21.94 12.19
N ASP A 366 -32.23 22.64 11.06
CA ASP A 366 -33.31 23.53 10.68
C ASP A 366 -34.52 22.77 10.10
N ASN A 367 -35.56 23.51 9.71
CA ASN A 367 -36.81 22.95 9.20
C ASN A 367 -36.72 22.34 7.79
N HIS A 368 -35.57 22.41 7.10
CA HIS A 368 -35.37 21.77 5.80
C HIS A 368 -34.98 20.30 5.93
N TRP A 369 -34.62 19.86 7.14
CA TRP A 369 -34.26 18.48 7.45
C TRP A 369 -35.40 17.76 8.14
N HIS A 370 -35.71 16.54 7.70
CA HIS A 370 -36.69 15.69 8.35
C HIS A 370 -36.14 14.28 8.57
N LYS A 371 -36.64 13.60 9.61
CA LYS A 371 -36.30 12.20 9.90
C LYS A 371 -36.93 11.30 8.83
N ALA A 372 -36.11 10.79 7.93
CA ALA A 372 -36.53 9.90 6.85
C ALA A 372 -36.58 8.43 7.32
N TRP A 373 -35.74 8.08 8.30
CA TRP A 373 -35.65 6.73 8.86
C TRP A 373 -35.03 6.76 10.26
N GLN A 374 -35.45 5.87 11.15
CA GLN A 374 -34.88 5.71 12.49
C GLN A 374 -35.02 4.27 12.99
N ILE A 375 -33.92 3.72 13.53
CA ILE A 375 -33.91 2.50 14.35
C ILE A 375 -32.94 2.73 15.51
N ASP A 376 -33.41 2.46 16.73
CA ASP A 376 -32.70 2.73 17.97
C ASP A 376 -32.15 4.18 18.01
N SER A 377 -30.85 4.35 18.22
CA SER A 377 -30.17 5.65 18.24
C SER A 377 -29.68 6.12 16.86
N THR A 378 -29.83 5.30 15.80
CA THR A 378 -29.39 5.66 14.44
C THR A 378 -30.53 6.33 13.68
N ILE A 379 -30.29 7.56 13.21
CA ILE A 379 -31.28 8.38 12.50
C ILE A 379 -30.71 8.78 11.14
N ILE A 380 -31.55 8.71 10.10
CA ILE A 380 -31.28 9.29 8.79
C ILE A 380 -32.14 10.54 8.64
N TRP A 381 -31.46 11.66 8.44
CA TRP A 381 -32.07 12.94 8.12
C TRP A 381 -31.94 13.19 6.62
N GLN A 382 -33.02 13.67 6.01
CA GLN A 382 -33.06 14.02 4.59
C GLN A 382 -33.30 15.52 4.43
N ASN A 383 -32.47 16.16 3.62
CA ASN A 383 -32.64 17.55 3.21
C ASN A 383 -33.71 17.65 2.11
N THR A 384 -34.60 18.63 2.22
CA THR A 384 -35.70 18.88 1.27
C THR A 384 -35.42 20.02 0.28
N ASN A 385 -34.29 20.70 0.43
CA ASN A 385 -33.86 21.79 -0.45
C ASN A 385 -33.22 21.33 -1.77
#